data_AF-C2E7N9-F1
#
_entry.id   AF-C2E7N9-F1
#
_cell.length_a   1.000
_cell.length_b   1.000
_cell.length_c   1.000
_cell.angle_alpha   90.00
_cell.angle_beta   90.00
_cell.angle_gamma   90.00
#
_symmetry.space_group_name_H-M   'P 1'
#
loop_
_entity.id
_entity.type
_entity.pdbx_description
1 polymer ?
#
loop_
_entity_poly.entity_id
_entity_poly.type
_entity_poly.pdbx_seq_one_letter_code
_entity_poly.pdbx_strand_id
1 'polypeptide(L)'
;MKVNVMTLTDTQSKIVAKATKKDANGWHYLTVQGDPYEIGFQHGYLLTDEFRDAVRVYTHMTLELYGMDYSFFVNQVVKIHKDKIPEEYLEEMQGMADGFTANGFETSIDDVIG
;
A
#
# COMPACT_ATOMS: atom_id res chain seq x y z
N MET A 1 7.43 -13.53 -15.27
CA MET A 1 8.59 -12.75 -14.80
C MET A 1 8.72 -13.02 -13.31
N LYS A 2 9.81 -13.61 -12.83
CA LYS A 2 9.97 -13.91 -11.40
C LYS A 2 10.22 -12.58 -10.69
N VAL A 3 9.25 -12.12 -9.91
CA VAL A 3 9.42 -10.93 -9.05
C VAL A 3 10.47 -11.29 -8.01
N ASN A 4 11.50 -10.46 -7.91
CA ASN A 4 12.56 -10.61 -6.91
C ASN A 4 11.96 -10.19 -5.57
N VAL A 5 11.39 -11.14 -4.84
CA VAL A 5 10.87 -10.89 -3.49
C VAL A 5 12.06 -10.50 -2.63
N MET A 6 12.11 -9.24 -2.16
CA MET A 6 13.09 -8.84 -1.17
C MET A 6 12.91 -9.76 0.04
N THR A 7 14.00 -10.35 0.52
CA THR A 7 13.94 -11.21 1.70
C THR A 7 13.49 -10.36 2.88
N LEU A 8 12.31 -10.66 3.43
CA LEU A 8 11.80 -10.02 4.63
C LEU A 8 12.82 -10.14 5.76
N THR A 9 12.95 -9.08 6.54
CA THR A 9 13.68 -9.17 7.82
C THR A 9 12.97 -10.12 8.77
N ASP A 10 13.66 -10.58 9.83
CA ASP A 10 13.05 -11.42 10.86
C ASP A 10 11.83 -10.75 11.51
N THR A 11 11.88 -9.43 11.68
CA THR A 11 10.77 -8.64 12.23
C THR A 11 9.58 -8.61 11.26
N GLN A 12 9.80 -8.26 9.99
CA GLN A 12 8.74 -8.23 8.98
C GLN A 12 8.12 -9.62 8.77
N SER A 13 8.94 -10.67 8.81
CA SER A 13 8.45 -12.06 8.72
C SER A 13 7.48 -12.39 9.86
N LYS A 14 7.78 -11.96 11.10
CA LYS A 14 6.88 -12.13 12.25
C LYS A 14 5.60 -11.32 12.13
N ILE A 15 5.67 -10.13 11.53
CA ILE A 15 4.49 -9.29 11.27
C ILE A 15 3.58 -9.99 10.26
N VAL A 16 4.11 -10.42 9.11
CA VAL A 16 3.32 -11.08 8.05
C VAL A 16 2.76 -12.42 8.51
N ALA A 17 3.47 -13.17 9.34
CA ALA A 17 3.02 -14.47 9.85
C ALA A 17 1.72 -14.39 10.68
N LYS A 18 1.35 -13.21 11.17
CA LYS A 18 0.11 -12.96 11.91
C LYS A 18 -1.12 -12.77 11.01
N ALA A 19 -0.92 -12.60 9.70
CA ALA A 19 -1.95 -12.20 8.76
C ALA A 19 -2.33 -13.29 7.77
N THR A 20 -3.55 -13.21 7.24
CA THR A 20 -4.01 -14.12 6.17
C THR A 20 -4.80 -13.37 5.11
N LYS A 21 -4.69 -13.84 3.86
CA LYS A 21 -5.54 -13.47 2.73
C LYS A 21 -6.27 -14.71 2.23
N LYS A 22 -7.58 -14.61 2.04
CA LYS A 22 -8.40 -15.64 1.41
C LYS A 22 -9.25 -15.03 0.30
N ASP A 23 -9.16 -15.60 -0.89
CA ASP A 23 -9.96 -15.17 -2.03
C ASP A 23 -11.22 -16.04 -2.13
N ALA A 24 -12.39 -15.41 -2.19
CA ALA A 24 -13.65 -16.11 -2.40
C ALA A 24 -14.67 -15.23 -3.12
N ASN A 25 -15.24 -15.74 -4.22
CA ASN A 25 -16.30 -15.07 -4.99
C ASN A 25 -15.99 -13.63 -5.43
N GLY A 26 -14.72 -13.36 -5.78
CA GLY A 26 -14.27 -12.02 -6.20
C GLY A 26 -13.93 -11.06 -5.06
N TRP A 27 -13.94 -11.53 -3.81
CA TRP A 27 -13.55 -10.74 -2.63
C TRP A 27 -12.24 -11.25 -2.04
N HIS A 28 -11.41 -10.31 -1.58
CA HIS A 28 -10.24 -10.57 -0.74
C HIS A 28 -10.63 -10.43 0.73
N TYR A 29 -10.59 -11.51 1.49
CA TYR A 29 -10.79 -11.50 2.93
C TYR A 29 -9.44 -11.44 3.63
N LEU A 30 -9.16 -10.32 4.28
CA LEU A 30 -7.94 -10.11 5.06
C LEU A 30 -8.22 -10.31 6.55
N THR A 31 -7.32 -11.01 7.22
CA THR A 31 -7.20 -10.96 8.69
C THR A 31 -5.87 -10.32 9.00
N VAL A 32 -5.91 -9.19 9.69
CA VAL A 32 -4.74 -8.41 10.13
C VAL A 32 -4.86 -8.10 11.61
N GLN A 33 -3.75 -7.94 12.31
CA GLN A 33 -3.72 -7.71 13.76
C GLN A 33 -2.38 -7.11 14.22
N GLY A 34 -2.40 -6.38 15.33
CA GLY A 34 -1.20 -5.78 15.91
C GLY A 34 -1.43 -4.33 16.30
N ASP A 35 -0.34 -3.58 16.39
CA ASP A 35 -0.39 -2.11 16.41
C ASP A 35 -0.73 -1.55 15.00
N PRO A 36 -1.03 -0.25 14.87
CA PRO A 36 -1.44 0.35 13.61
C PRO A 36 -0.44 0.10 12.47
N TYR A 37 0.86 0.25 12.74
CA TYR A 37 1.89 -0.02 11.75
C TYR A 37 1.90 -1.49 11.30
N GLU A 38 1.82 -2.44 12.24
CA GLU A 38 1.75 -3.87 11.92
C GLU A 38 0.53 -4.22 11.08
N ILE A 39 -0.64 -3.65 11.40
CA ILE A 39 -1.89 -3.80 10.65
C ILE A 39 -1.70 -3.30 9.21
N GLY A 40 -1.14 -2.09 9.06
CA GLY A 40 -0.82 -1.49 7.77
C GLY A 40 0.13 -2.35 6.95
N PHE A 41 1.24 -2.80 7.55
CA PHE A 41 2.25 -3.63 6.88
C PHE A 41 1.66 -4.93 6.35
N GLN A 42 0.86 -5.61 7.16
CA GLN A 42 0.17 -6.83 6.75
C GLN A 42 -0.77 -6.58 5.57
N HIS A 43 -1.55 -5.50 5.64
CA HIS A 43 -2.47 -5.12 4.56
C HIS A 43 -1.71 -4.84 3.26
N GLY A 44 -0.69 -3.98 3.30
CA GLY A 44 0.11 -3.63 2.13
C GLY A 44 0.79 -4.85 1.50
N TYR A 45 1.40 -5.69 2.34
CA TYR A 45 2.09 -6.89 1.86
C TYR A 45 1.15 -7.87 1.17
N LEU A 46 -0.06 -8.07 1.69
CA LEU A 46 -1.04 -9.02 1.14
C LEU A 46 -1.74 -8.54 -0.14
N LEU A 47 -1.82 -7.22 -0.35
CA LEU A 47 -2.52 -6.60 -1.50
C LEU A 47 -1.59 -5.91 -2.51
N THR A 48 -0.31 -6.28 -2.55
CA THR A 48 0.68 -5.58 -3.40
C THR A 48 0.37 -5.68 -4.89
N ASP A 49 -0.12 -6.83 -5.36
CA ASP A 49 -0.45 -6.99 -6.77
C ASP A 49 -1.68 -6.15 -7.16
N GLU A 50 -2.68 -6.06 -6.28
CA GLU A 50 -3.86 -5.22 -6.46
C GLU A 50 -3.50 -3.72 -6.47
N PHE A 51 -2.63 -3.29 -5.54
CA PHE A 51 -2.18 -1.90 -5.48
C PHE A 51 -1.33 -1.53 -6.70
N ARG A 52 -0.42 -2.41 -7.13
CA ARG A 52 0.36 -2.24 -8.36
C ARG A 52 -0.55 -2.08 -9.59
N ASP A 53 -1.61 -2.89 -9.68
CA ASP A 53 -2.58 -2.82 -10.76
C ASP A 53 -3.33 -1.47 -10.75
N ALA A 54 -3.77 -1.03 -9.57
CA ALA A 54 -4.43 0.25 -9.38
C ALA A 54 -3.53 1.42 -9.81
N VAL A 55 -2.28 1.48 -9.35
CA VAL A 55 -1.34 2.54 -9.74
C VAL A 55 -1.10 2.55 -11.26
N ARG A 56 -0.97 1.38 -11.90
CA ARG A 56 -0.85 1.29 -13.37
C ARG A 56 -2.08 1.91 -14.06
N VAL A 57 -3.29 1.56 -13.61
CA VAL A 57 -4.54 2.08 -14.19
C VAL A 57 -4.65 3.58 -13.96
N TYR A 58 -4.42 4.07 -12.74
CA TYR A 58 -4.49 5.50 -12.42
C TYR A 58 -3.48 6.31 -13.23
N THR A 59 -2.24 5.81 -13.40
CA THR A 59 -1.21 6.48 -14.21
C THR A 59 -1.68 6.80 -15.63
N HIS A 60 -2.35 5.84 -16.28
CA HIS A 60 -2.90 6.08 -17.62
C HIS A 60 -4.17 6.93 -17.57
N MET A 61 -5.08 6.64 -16.65
CA MET A 61 -6.35 7.33 -16.56
C MET A 61 -6.20 8.82 -16.25
N THR A 62 -5.29 9.20 -15.34
CA THR A 62 -5.08 10.60 -14.98
C THR A 62 -4.53 11.40 -16.15
N LEU A 63 -3.61 10.81 -16.91
CA LEU A 63 -3.05 11.42 -18.10
C LEU A 63 -4.10 11.59 -19.20
N GLU A 64 -4.85 10.54 -19.52
CA GLU A 64 -5.85 10.56 -20.60
C GLU A 64 -7.05 11.47 -20.30
N LEU A 65 -7.55 11.47 -19.06
CA LEU A 65 -8.76 12.22 -18.71
C LEU A 65 -8.48 13.68 -18.34
N TYR A 66 -7.33 13.97 -17.74
CA TYR A 66 -7.03 15.29 -17.17
C TYR A 66 -5.78 15.95 -17.73
N GLY A 67 -4.97 15.24 -18.52
CA GLY A 67 -3.70 15.76 -19.05
C GLY A 67 -2.64 15.98 -17.97
N MET A 68 -2.78 15.32 -16.82
CA MET A 68 -1.89 15.47 -15.66
C MET A 68 -1.36 14.10 -15.22
N ASP A 69 -0.06 14.04 -14.92
CA ASP A 69 0.57 12.82 -14.41
C ASP A 69 -0.02 12.42 -13.05
N TYR A 70 -0.03 11.12 -12.74
CA TYR A 70 -0.51 10.61 -11.45
C TYR A 70 0.17 11.29 -10.26
N SER A 71 1.48 11.57 -10.36
CA SER A 71 2.25 12.26 -9.32
C SER A 71 1.76 13.68 -9.04
N PHE A 72 1.12 14.37 -10.01
CA PHE A 72 0.51 15.66 -9.76
C PHE A 72 -0.58 15.53 -8.70
N PHE A 73 -1.45 14.52 -8.82
CA PHE A 73 -2.56 14.29 -7.91
C PHE A 73 -2.07 13.88 -6.53
N VAL A 74 -1.14 12.92 -6.45
CA VAL A 74 -0.49 12.53 -5.18
C VAL A 74 0.04 13.76 -4.43
N ASN A 75 0.78 14.62 -5.14
CA ASN A 75 1.32 15.86 -4.56
C ASN A 75 0.24 16.85 -4.09
N GLN A 76 -0.92 16.94 -4.76
CA GLN A 76 -2.01 17.80 -4.30
C GLN A 76 -2.74 17.21 -3.10
N VAL A 77 -3.01 15.91 -3.09
CA VAL A 77 -3.74 15.25 -1.99
C VAL A 77 -2.94 15.33 -0.70
N VAL A 78 -1.63 15.05 -0.76
CA VAL A 78 -0.71 15.16 0.38
C VAL A 78 -0.74 16.57 0.98
N LYS A 79 -0.65 17.61 0.14
CA LYS A 79 -0.68 19.02 0.61
C LYS A 79 -1.98 19.39 1.32
N ILE A 80 -3.10 18.78 0.93
CA ILE A 80 -4.43 19.15 1.44
C ILE A 80 -4.81 18.31 2.67
N HIS A 81 -4.35 17.06 2.75
CA HIS A 81 -4.86 16.08 3.72
C HIS A 81 -3.85 15.62 4.75
N LYS A 82 -2.55 15.52 4.43
CA LYS A 82 -1.59 14.78 5.27
C LYS A 82 -1.50 15.32 6.71
N ASP A 83 -1.57 16.64 6.89
CA ASP A 83 -1.54 17.31 8.19
C ASP A 83 -2.84 17.14 9.01
N LYS A 84 -3.89 16.61 8.40
CA LYS A 84 -5.20 16.36 9.01
C LYS A 84 -5.46 14.89 9.29
N ILE A 85 -4.59 13.99 8.83
CA ILE A 85 -4.73 12.56 9.09
C ILE A 85 -4.27 12.31 10.54
N PRO A 86 -5.11 11.72 11.40
CA PRO A 86 -4.71 11.29 12.74
C PRO A 86 -3.48 10.38 12.71
N GLU A 87 -2.62 10.50 13.73
CA GLU A 87 -1.35 9.75 13.81
C GLU A 87 -1.53 8.23 13.64
N GLU A 88 -2.55 7.65 14.29
CA GLU A 88 -2.87 6.22 14.18
C GLU A 88 -3.05 5.78 12.72
N TYR A 89 -3.75 6.58 11.90
CA TYR A 89 -3.94 6.27 10.49
C TYR A 89 -2.69 6.54 9.65
N LEU A 90 -1.86 7.52 10.01
CA LEU A 90 -0.56 7.73 9.37
C LEU A 90 0.37 6.54 9.62
N GLU A 91 0.36 5.97 10.82
CA GLU A 91 1.10 4.74 11.15
C GLU A 91 0.61 3.56 10.31
N GLU A 92 -0.70 3.35 10.17
CA GLU A 92 -1.25 2.31 9.28
C GLU A 92 -0.84 2.54 7.81
N MET A 93 -0.96 3.77 7.30
CA MET A 93 -0.60 4.10 5.92
C MET A 93 0.90 3.93 5.66
N GLN A 94 1.75 4.29 6.62
CA GLN A 94 3.19 4.03 6.55
C GLN A 94 3.48 2.54 6.52
N GLY A 95 2.78 1.76 7.37
CA GLY A 95 2.83 0.30 7.34
C GLY A 95 2.49 -0.24 5.95
N MET A 96 1.40 0.22 5.33
CA MET A 96 1.01 -0.22 3.99
C MET A 96 2.09 0.03 2.94
N ALA A 97 2.65 1.25 2.90
CA ALA A 97 3.72 1.62 1.98
C ALA A 97 4.95 0.70 2.12
N ASP A 98 5.36 0.43 3.37
CA ASP A 98 6.47 -0.46 3.67
C ASP A 98 6.14 -1.92 3.30
N GLY A 99 4.89 -2.35 3.50
CA GLY A 99 4.40 -3.68 3.12
C GLY A 99 4.41 -3.90 1.60
N PHE A 100 3.94 -2.92 0.82
CA PHE A 100 4.02 -2.94 -0.64
C PHE A 100 5.48 -3.04 -1.12
N THR A 101 6.34 -2.22 -0.54
CA THR A 101 7.77 -2.19 -0.85
C THR A 101 8.43 -3.53 -0.52
N ALA A 102 8.11 -4.11 0.65
CA ALA A 102 8.62 -5.39 1.08
C ALA A 102 8.20 -6.56 0.17
N ASN A 103 7.06 -6.45 -0.52
CA ASN A 103 6.60 -7.42 -1.52
C ASN A 103 6.96 -7.00 -2.97
N GLY A 104 7.93 -6.11 -3.13
CA GLY A 104 8.55 -5.80 -4.42
C GLY A 104 7.83 -4.73 -5.25
N PHE A 105 7.04 -3.85 -4.63
CA PHE A 105 6.52 -2.64 -5.27
C PHE A 105 6.87 -1.41 -4.43
N GLU A 106 7.97 -0.74 -4.80
CA GLU A 106 8.47 0.46 -4.12
C GLU A 106 7.38 1.52 -4.07
N THR A 107 6.96 1.87 -2.85
CA THR A 107 5.82 2.73 -2.57
C THR A 107 6.14 3.61 -1.36
N SER A 108 5.78 4.88 -1.43
CA SER A 108 5.88 5.81 -0.30
C SER A 108 4.54 5.98 0.41
N ILE A 109 4.56 6.54 1.63
CA ILE A 109 3.31 6.91 2.32
C ILE A 109 2.49 7.92 1.50
N ASP A 110 3.15 8.78 0.73
CA ASP A 110 2.47 9.77 -0.11
C ASP A 110 1.65 9.09 -1.22
N ASP A 111 2.15 7.99 -1.79
CA ASP A 111 1.41 7.16 -2.76
C ASP A 111 0.21 6.44 -2.13
N VAL A 112 0.24 6.17 -0.81
CA VAL A 112 -0.91 5.58 -0.08
C VAL A 112 -1.95 6.65 0.26
N ILE A 113 -1.50 7.87 0.52
CA ILE A 113 -2.37 9.02 0.78
C ILE A 113 -3.07 9.50 -0.51
N GLY A 114 -2.41 9.39 -1.67
CA GLY A 114 -2.70 10.13 -2.90
C GLY A 114 -3.12 9.35 -4.14
#